data_AF-A0A9Q1K6Q9-F1
#
_entry.id   AF-A0A9Q1K6Q9-F1
#
_cell.length_a   1.000
_cell.length_b   1.000
_cell.length_c   1.000
_cell.angle_alpha   90.00
_cell.angle_beta   90.00
_cell.angle_gamma   90.00
#
_symmetry.space_group_name_H-M   'P 1'
#
loop_
_entity.id
_entity.type
_entity.pdbx_description
1 polymer ?
#
loop_
_entity_poly.entity_id
_entity_poly.type
_entity_poly.pdbx_seq_one_letter_code
_entity_poly.pdbx_strand_id
1 'polypeptide(L)'
;MVAANNLLKGGRCLLLSRYNRSFIINGRQLFPLPPSPRKPTLSLSSIASLHSIPSTFTVAIPSPTRGRHVGCLCSVADVVDSSSSNSPSLAPAGSSSPPTEVLDMEAVREAAKLLDIRVGKVLKAWRHPDADSLYVEEVDIGEAEPRTICSGLVKYVPIEDLQDKKVIVLANLKPRNMRGIKSSGMLMAASDAPHENVELLVPPEDSVLGERIWFGSEDEKENQPAAASPNQIQKKKVWEAVQPHLKTDATCIATLDGHFMRTSAGPVVSKSLKNANIS
;
A
#
# COMPACT_ATOMS: atom_id res chain seq x y z
N MET A 1 42.65 -25.55 -59.56
CA MET A 1 43.66 -25.60 -58.46
C MET A 1 42.88 -25.67 -57.14
N VAL A 2 43.06 -26.58 -56.19
CA VAL A 2 44.20 -27.41 -55.69
C VAL A 2 44.67 -26.91 -54.32
N ALA A 3 44.44 -27.75 -53.29
CA ALA A 3 45.06 -27.81 -51.96
C ALA A 3 44.88 -26.59 -51.01
N ALA A 4 44.99 -26.73 -49.67
CA ALA A 4 45.43 -27.83 -48.79
C ALA A 4 44.39 -28.06 -47.65
N ASN A 5 44.20 -29.23 -46.99
CA ASN A 5 45.13 -30.14 -46.26
C ASN A 5 45.83 -29.44 -45.07
N ASN A 6 46.14 -30.00 -43.88
CA ASN A 6 45.93 -31.32 -43.22
C ASN A 6 46.33 -31.20 -41.70
N LEU A 7 46.04 -32.06 -40.71
CA LEU A 7 45.07 -33.18 -40.52
C LEU A 7 45.12 -33.72 -39.05
N LEU A 8 43.96 -34.05 -38.44
CA LEU A 8 43.71 -34.93 -37.25
C LEU A 8 44.36 -34.70 -35.86
N LYS A 9 43.50 -34.72 -34.82
CA LYS A 9 43.48 -35.60 -33.60
C LYS A 9 42.35 -35.12 -32.66
N GLY A 10 41.55 -35.94 -31.98
CA GLY A 10 41.41 -37.40 -31.93
C GLY A 10 41.10 -37.88 -30.50
N GLY A 11 39.83 -38.11 -30.12
CA GLY A 11 39.46 -38.29 -28.70
C GLY A 11 38.08 -38.90 -28.39
N ARG A 12 37.92 -40.21 -28.64
CA ARG A 12 36.94 -41.18 -28.08
C ARG A 12 35.56 -40.71 -27.54
N CYS A 13 34.51 -41.24 -28.18
CA CYS A 13 33.24 -41.56 -27.52
C CYS A 13 33.37 -42.83 -26.66
N LEU A 14 32.79 -42.86 -25.44
CA LEU A 14 32.05 -44.00 -24.82
C LEU A 14 31.72 -43.76 -23.33
N LEU A 15 30.42 -43.61 -23.02
CA LEU A 15 29.75 -43.87 -21.73
C LEU A 15 28.24 -43.58 -21.97
N LEU A 16 27.37 -44.58 -22.19
CA LEU A 16 26.79 -45.49 -21.18
C LEU A 16 26.35 -44.71 -19.93
N SER A 17 25.08 -44.30 -19.79
CA SER A 17 23.86 -45.13 -19.60
C SER A 17 23.79 -45.78 -18.22
N ARG A 18 22.57 -45.91 -17.68
CA ARG A 18 22.17 -46.07 -16.24
C ARG A 18 22.08 -44.70 -15.52
N TYR A 19 21.13 -44.44 -14.62
CA TYR A 19 20.03 -45.28 -14.11
C TYR A 19 18.83 -44.39 -13.73
N ASN A 20 17.70 -44.50 -14.44
CA ASN A 20 16.41 -44.01 -13.95
C ASN A 20 15.38 -45.15 -14.14
N ARG A 21 15.00 -45.80 -13.05
CA ARG A 21 14.32 -47.11 -13.07
C ARG A 21 12.93 -47.04 -12.47
N SER A 22 12.03 -46.37 -13.18
CA SER A 22 10.59 -46.46 -12.93
C SER A 22 10.13 -47.91 -13.09
N PHE A 23 9.68 -48.55 -12.00
CA PHE A 23 9.02 -49.84 -12.06
C PHE A 23 7.57 -49.64 -12.52
N ILE A 24 7.17 -50.32 -13.59
CA ILE A 24 5.79 -50.42 -14.05
C ILE A 24 5.36 -51.88 -13.89
N ILE A 25 4.28 -52.11 -13.15
CA ILE A 25 3.59 -53.39 -13.06
C ILE A 25 2.10 -53.08 -13.26
N ASN A 26 1.45 -53.81 -14.17
CA ASN A 26 0.01 -53.69 -14.48
C ASN A 26 -0.50 -52.26 -14.76
N GLY A 27 0.25 -51.49 -15.55
CA GLY A 27 -0.29 -50.35 -16.30
C GLY A 27 -0.65 -49.08 -15.52
N ARG A 28 -0.24 -48.95 -14.25
CA ARG A 28 -0.42 -47.70 -13.47
C ARG A 28 0.92 -47.17 -13.00
N GLN A 29 1.15 -45.86 -13.16
CA GLN A 29 2.22 -45.17 -12.44
C GLN A 29 1.87 -45.09 -10.95
N LEU A 30 2.85 -45.39 -10.09
CA LEU A 30 2.78 -45.15 -8.65
C LEU A 30 3.90 -44.18 -8.27
N PHE A 31 3.52 -42.97 -7.88
CA PHE A 31 4.43 -42.02 -7.27
C PHE A 31 4.64 -42.39 -5.80
N PRO A 32 5.87 -42.29 -5.25
CA PRO A 32 6.10 -42.50 -3.83
C PRO A 32 5.42 -41.39 -3.01
N LEU A 33 4.64 -41.78 -2.00
CA LEU A 33 4.01 -40.83 -1.08
C LEU A 33 5.07 -40.16 -0.18
N PRO A 34 4.91 -38.86 0.16
CA PRO A 34 5.80 -38.18 1.09
C PRO A 34 5.66 -38.74 2.52
N PRO A 35 6.73 -38.73 3.33
CA PRO A 35 6.67 -39.21 4.70
C PRO A 35 5.81 -38.30 5.59
N SER A 36 4.80 -38.88 6.24
CA SER A 36 3.91 -38.15 7.15
C SER A 36 4.65 -37.63 8.40
N PRO A 37 4.45 -36.37 8.83
CA PRO A 37 5.10 -35.83 10.02
C PRO A 37 4.61 -36.53 11.29
N ARG A 38 5.55 -36.92 12.16
CA ARG A 38 5.23 -37.54 13.46
C ARG A 38 4.75 -36.44 14.42
N LYS A 39 3.55 -36.59 14.97
CA LYS A 39 3.03 -35.66 16.00
C LYS A 39 3.88 -35.80 17.28
N PRO A 40 4.34 -34.69 17.89
CA PRO A 40 4.95 -34.75 19.22
C PRO A 40 3.89 -35.11 20.27
N THR A 41 4.21 -36.03 21.17
CA THR A 41 3.32 -36.46 22.25
C THR A 41 3.31 -35.40 23.36
N LEU A 42 2.21 -34.65 23.49
CA LEU A 42 2.03 -33.73 24.61
C LEU A 42 1.52 -34.48 25.85
N SER A 43 2.34 -34.51 26.91
CA SER A 43 1.94 -35.00 28.22
C SER A 43 1.06 -33.95 28.92
N LEU A 44 -0.19 -34.30 29.24
CA LEU A 44 -0.99 -33.47 30.15
C LEU A 44 -0.51 -33.69 31.59
N SER A 45 -0.02 -32.63 32.21
CA SER A 45 0.08 -32.51 33.68
C SER A 45 -0.83 -31.37 34.15
N SER A 46 -1.75 -31.70 35.04
CA SER A 46 -2.75 -30.77 35.56
C SER A 46 -2.11 -29.65 36.40
N ILE A 47 -2.75 -28.48 36.41
CA ILE A 47 -3.08 -27.72 37.61
C ILE A 47 -4.47 -27.12 37.39
N ALA A 48 -5.27 -27.07 38.45
CA ALA A 48 -6.62 -26.50 38.46
C ALA A 48 -6.71 -25.47 39.61
N SER A 49 -7.86 -24.79 39.72
CA SER A 49 -8.25 -23.97 40.89
C SER A 49 -7.51 -22.61 41.03
N LEU A 50 -8.08 -21.54 41.61
CA LEU A 50 -9.45 -21.32 42.12
C LEU A 50 -9.75 -19.81 42.31
N HIS A 51 -11.04 -19.49 42.47
CA HIS A 51 -11.63 -18.26 43.05
C HIS A 51 -11.41 -16.88 42.36
N SER A 52 -12.12 -15.81 42.74
CA SER A 52 -13.59 -15.53 42.73
C SER A 52 -13.88 -14.13 43.36
N ILE A 53 -15.05 -13.56 43.04
CA ILE A 53 -15.76 -12.41 43.67
C ILE A 53 -15.11 -10.99 43.62
N PRO A 54 -15.89 -9.90 43.75
CA PRO A 54 -15.58 -8.58 43.15
C PRO A 54 -15.52 -7.43 44.18
N SER A 55 -15.56 -6.15 43.76
CA SER A 55 -16.71 -5.25 44.09
C SER A 55 -16.63 -3.85 43.47
N THR A 56 -17.80 -3.21 43.45
CA THR A 56 -18.15 -1.81 43.17
C THR A 56 -17.18 -0.70 43.63
N PHE A 57 -17.15 0.42 42.90
CA PHE A 57 -17.15 1.75 43.53
C PHE A 57 -17.94 2.79 42.70
N THR A 58 -18.56 3.78 43.35
CA THR A 58 -19.39 4.81 42.69
C THR A 58 -19.38 6.11 43.49
N VAL A 59 -18.87 7.19 42.87
CA VAL A 59 -18.91 8.60 43.32
C VAL A 59 -18.94 9.43 42.02
N ALA A 60 -20.03 10.11 41.62
CA ALA A 60 -20.81 11.20 42.22
C ALA A 60 -20.26 12.61 41.88
N ILE A 61 -21.19 13.53 41.57
CA ILE A 61 -20.96 14.84 40.92
C ILE A 61 -20.92 15.96 41.97
N PRO A 62 -20.17 17.06 41.74
CA PRO A 62 -20.82 18.37 41.86
C PRO A 62 -20.38 19.45 40.85
N SER A 63 -21.34 20.26 40.42
CA SER A 63 -21.20 21.69 40.04
C SER A 63 -21.91 22.52 41.15
N PRO A 64 -22.19 23.85 41.06
CA PRO A 64 -21.93 24.88 40.03
C PRO A 64 -21.49 26.26 40.63
N THR A 65 -21.82 27.39 39.95
CA THR A 65 -21.90 28.81 40.44
C THR A 65 -20.61 29.68 40.52
N ARG A 66 -20.63 31.03 40.44
CA ARG A 66 -21.56 32.05 39.82
C ARG A 66 -21.02 33.49 39.98
N GLY A 67 -21.11 34.33 38.93
CA GLY A 67 -21.14 35.81 39.00
C GLY A 67 -20.29 36.53 37.94
N ARG A 68 -20.40 37.84 37.64
CA ARG A 68 -21.49 38.86 37.54
C ARG A 68 -20.80 40.26 37.50
N HIS A 69 -20.96 41.04 36.40
CA HIS A 69 -20.86 42.54 36.31
C HIS A 69 -19.54 43.25 36.76
N VAL A 70 -19.13 44.47 36.37
CA VAL A 70 -19.64 45.71 35.69
C VAL A 70 -18.52 46.21 34.71
N GLY A 71 -18.63 47.09 33.69
CA GLY A 71 -19.70 47.90 33.06
C GLY A 71 -19.18 49.29 32.58
N CYS A 72 -20.03 50.10 31.92
CA CYS A 72 -19.72 51.37 31.18
C CYS A 72 -18.85 51.21 29.92
N LEU A 73 -19.15 51.73 28.72
CA LEU A 73 -19.76 52.99 28.18
C LEU A 73 -18.82 54.21 28.04
N CYS A 74 -18.61 54.64 26.79
CA CYS A 74 -18.82 56.00 26.26
C CYS A 74 -18.73 55.98 24.71
N SER A 75 -19.24 57.01 24.01
CA SER A 75 -19.41 57.04 22.53
C SER A 75 -19.31 58.47 21.93
N VAL A 76 -19.29 58.55 20.57
CA VAL A 76 -19.39 59.75 19.67
C VAL A 76 -18.21 60.76 19.71
N ALA A 77 -17.89 61.57 18.69
CA ALA A 77 -18.43 61.85 17.34
C ALA A 77 -17.24 62.29 16.41
N ASP A 78 -17.12 61.94 15.11
CA ASP A 78 -17.68 62.54 13.86
C ASP A 78 -16.93 63.76 13.23
N VAL A 79 -17.22 64.04 11.93
CA VAL A 79 -16.82 65.22 11.08
C VAL A 79 -15.41 65.12 10.41
N VAL A 80 -15.22 64.81 9.10
CA VAL A 80 -15.44 65.60 7.82
C VAL A 80 -14.27 66.58 7.53
N ASP A 81 -13.69 66.80 6.32
CA ASP A 81 -14.19 66.83 4.92
C ASP A 81 -13.12 66.57 3.80
N SER A 82 -13.56 66.41 2.53
CA SER A 82 -13.03 66.87 1.19
C SER A 82 -11.52 67.05 0.85
N SER A 83 -11.03 66.93 -0.41
CA SER A 83 -11.59 66.47 -1.71
C SER A 83 -10.51 66.39 -2.84
N SER A 84 -10.93 65.96 -4.06
CA SER A 84 -10.48 66.44 -5.40
C SER A 84 -9.24 65.88 -6.15
N SER A 85 -9.52 65.19 -7.27
CA SER A 85 -8.71 65.08 -8.52
C SER A 85 -7.38 64.26 -8.47
N ASN A 86 -6.78 63.77 -9.57
CA ASN A 86 -7.05 63.90 -11.02
C ASN A 86 -6.61 62.62 -11.79
N SER A 87 -6.84 62.51 -13.13
CA SER A 87 -6.33 61.39 -13.96
C SER A 87 -5.91 61.81 -15.39
N PRO A 88 -4.68 61.47 -15.80
CA PRO A 88 -4.42 60.79 -17.10
C PRO A 88 -3.20 59.81 -17.03
N SER A 89 -2.74 59.04 -18.04
CA SER A 89 -3.31 58.40 -19.26
C SER A 89 -2.16 57.66 -20.00
N LEU A 90 -2.43 56.57 -20.75
CA LEU A 90 -1.49 55.77 -21.60
C LEU A 90 -0.28 55.10 -20.87
N ALA A 91 0.33 54.00 -21.32
CA ALA A 91 0.35 53.30 -22.61
C ALA A 91 0.50 51.75 -22.44
N PRO A 92 0.29 50.92 -23.49
CA PRO A 92 0.42 49.47 -23.40
C PRO A 92 1.85 48.96 -23.67
N ALA A 93 2.38 48.14 -22.76
CA ALA A 93 3.60 47.35 -22.98
C ALA A 93 3.24 45.86 -23.11
N GLY A 94 3.70 45.20 -24.17
CA GLY A 94 3.28 43.84 -24.52
C GLY A 94 3.85 42.77 -23.58
N SER A 95 2.98 42.08 -22.84
CA SER A 95 3.34 40.90 -22.05
C SER A 95 3.41 39.65 -22.93
N SER A 96 4.53 39.45 -23.62
CA SER A 96 4.85 38.14 -24.21
C SER A 96 5.19 37.15 -23.10
N SER A 97 4.17 36.50 -22.53
CA SER A 97 4.34 35.47 -21.52
C SER A 97 5.10 34.27 -22.10
N PRO A 98 6.22 33.83 -21.49
CA PRO A 98 6.77 32.50 -21.76
C PRO A 98 5.73 31.42 -21.46
N PRO A 99 5.87 30.20 -22.02
CA PRO A 99 5.02 29.08 -21.65
C PRO A 99 5.08 28.86 -20.14
N THR A 100 3.93 28.77 -19.48
CA THR A 100 3.87 28.33 -18.08
C THR A 100 4.30 26.87 -18.04
N GLU A 101 5.34 26.56 -17.27
CA GLU A 101 5.73 25.18 -17.01
C GLU A 101 4.61 24.49 -16.24
N VAL A 102 3.79 23.72 -16.96
CA VAL A 102 2.92 22.72 -16.33
C VAL A 102 3.82 21.69 -15.65
N LEU A 103 3.71 21.57 -14.32
CA LEU A 103 4.24 20.42 -13.61
C LEU A 103 3.46 19.20 -14.12
N ASP A 104 4.14 18.42 -14.94
CA ASP A 104 3.48 17.57 -15.93
C ASP A 104 2.78 16.36 -15.28
N MET A 105 1.45 16.37 -15.36
CA MET A 105 0.61 15.27 -14.87
C MET A 105 0.83 13.97 -15.65
N GLU A 106 1.27 14.04 -16.92
CA GLU A 106 1.66 12.85 -17.67
C GLU A 106 2.99 12.29 -17.13
N ALA A 107 3.95 13.14 -16.76
CA ALA A 107 5.16 12.69 -16.07
C ALA A 107 4.87 12.06 -14.69
N VAL A 108 3.85 12.53 -13.96
CA VAL A 108 3.36 11.88 -12.71
C VAL A 108 2.74 10.51 -13.02
N ARG A 109 1.94 10.41 -14.09
CA ARG A 109 1.33 9.16 -14.56
C ARG A 109 2.38 8.13 -15.00
N GLU A 110 3.36 8.53 -15.80
CA GLU A 110 4.50 7.71 -16.20
C GLU A 110 5.36 7.30 -15.00
N ALA A 111 5.53 8.16 -14.00
CA ALA A 111 6.16 7.80 -12.73
C ALA A 111 5.34 6.73 -11.99
N ALA A 112 4.02 6.83 -11.93
CA ALA A 112 3.15 5.84 -11.30
C ALA A 112 3.19 4.48 -12.01
N LYS A 113 3.30 4.45 -13.34
CA LYS A 113 3.51 3.23 -14.14
C LYS A 113 4.80 2.48 -13.79
N LEU A 114 5.76 3.08 -13.08
CA LEU A 114 6.96 2.42 -12.55
C LEU A 114 6.77 1.75 -11.19
N LEU A 115 5.71 2.08 -10.44
CA LEU A 115 5.41 1.48 -9.13
C LEU A 115 4.94 0.03 -9.29
N ASP A 116 5.26 -0.81 -8.31
CA ASP A 116 4.81 -2.21 -8.25
C ASP A 116 3.69 -2.31 -7.21
N ILE A 117 2.52 -1.79 -7.56
CA ILE A 117 1.31 -1.87 -6.75
C ILE A 117 0.60 -3.18 -7.15
N ARG A 118 0.28 -4.05 -6.19
CA ARG A 118 -0.35 -5.36 -6.44
C ARG A 118 -1.51 -5.65 -5.51
N VAL A 119 -2.39 -6.54 -5.96
CA VAL A 119 -3.35 -7.24 -5.11
C VAL A 119 -2.59 -8.21 -4.20
N GLY A 120 -2.80 -8.13 -2.89
CA GLY A 120 -2.32 -9.10 -1.91
C GLY A 120 -3.44 -9.65 -1.03
N LYS A 121 -3.12 -10.70 -0.27
CA LYS A 121 -3.97 -11.21 0.82
C LYS A 121 -3.15 -11.31 2.10
N VAL A 122 -3.66 -10.73 3.18
CA VAL A 122 -3.10 -10.94 4.52
C VAL A 122 -3.39 -12.38 4.94
N LEU A 123 -2.35 -13.20 5.08
CA LEU A 123 -2.46 -14.58 5.58
C LEU A 123 -2.55 -14.60 7.11
N LYS A 124 -1.91 -13.64 7.77
CA LYS A 124 -1.81 -13.55 9.23
C LYS A 124 -1.45 -12.13 9.66
N ALA A 125 -2.17 -11.57 10.62
CA ALA A 125 -1.82 -10.31 11.29
C ALA A 125 -1.59 -10.53 12.79
N TRP A 126 -0.66 -9.76 13.39
CA TRP A 126 -0.49 -9.69 14.86
C TRP A 126 0.07 -8.33 15.29
N ARG A 127 -0.06 -7.97 16.57
CA ARG A 127 0.52 -6.73 17.12
C ARG A 127 2.05 -6.86 17.19
N HIS A 128 2.77 -5.80 16.83
CA HIS A 128 4.23 -5.76 16.91
C HIS A 128 4.66 -5.86 18.39
N PRO A 129 5.62 -6.74 18.76
CA PRO A 129 6.02 -6.96 20.15
C PRO A 129 6.50 -5.67 20.83
N ASP A 130 7.35 -4.89 20.15
CA ASP A 130 7.97 -3.67 20.69
C ASP A 130 7.29 -2.35 20.24
N ALA A 131 6.02 -2.38 19.79
CA ALA A 131 5.34 -1.17 19.31
C ALA A 131 3.80 -1.24 19.29
N ASP A 132 3.15 -0.53 20.23
CA ASP A 132 1.69 -0.51 20.40
C ASP A 132 0.90 0.02 19.19
N SER A 133 1.55 0.81 18.33
CA SER A 133 0.92 1.41 17.15
C SER A 133 1.14 0.64 15.84
N LEU A 134 1.85 -0.49 15.88
CA LEU A 134 2.18 -1.28 14.69
C LEU A 134 1.55 -2.68 14.74
N TYR A 135 1.01 -3.09 13.60
CA TYR A 135 0.81 -4.51 13.31
C TYR A 135 2.02 -5.05 12.54
N VAL A 136 2.09 -6.37 12.45
CA VAL A 136 2.99 -7.13 11.59
C VAL A 136 2.10 -8.08 10.80
N GLU A 137 2.26 -8.08 9.48
CA GLU A 137 1.45 -8.87 8.57
C GLU A 137 2.32 -9.82 7.74
N GLU A 138 1.91 -11.08 7.61
CA GLU A 138 2.36 -11.98 6.55
C GLU A 138 1.39 -11.84 5.38
N VAL A 139 1.86 -11.32 4.24
CA VAL A 139 1.02 -10.96 3.09
C VAL A 139 1.48 -11.70 1.84
N ASP A 140 0.60 -12.52 1.28
CA ASP A 140 0.78 -13.13 -0.03
C ASP A 140 0.50 -12.10 -1.13
N ILE A 141 1.41 -11.97 -2.10
CA ILE A 141 1.28 -11.11 -3.28
C ILE A 141 1.59 -11.89 -4.59
N GLY A 142 1.31 -13.19 -4.61
CA GLY A 142 1.62 -14.07 -5.75
C GLY A 142 3.10 -14.35 -5.94
N GLU A 143 3.89 -14.25 -4.87
CA GLU A 143 5.33 -14.59 -4.84
C GLU A 143 5.55 -15.96 -4.19
N ALA A 144 6.75 -16.52 -4.30
CA ALA A 144 7.07 -17.86 -3.79
C ALA A 144 7.04 -17.96 -2.25
N GLU A 145 7.19 -16.84 -1.54
CA GLU A 145 7.09 -16.73 -0.09
C GLU A 145 6.27 -15.48 0.27
N PRO A 146 5.37 -15.53 1.28
CA PRO A 146 4.65 -14.35 1.78
C PRO A 146 5.62 -13.30 2.34
N ARG A 147 5.32 -12.02 2.11
CA ARG A 147 6.14 -10.91 2.61
C ARG A 147 5.72 -10.50 4.02
N THR A 148 6.71 -10.28 4.88
CA THR A 148 6.50 -9.52 6.12
C THR A 148 6.32 -8.04 5.81
N ILE A 149 5.20 -7.47 6.23
CA ILE A 149 4.89 -6.05 6.23
C ILE A 149 4.68 -5.60 7.70
N CYS A 150 4.78 -4.31 7.97
CA CYS A 150 4.37 -3.73 9.24
C CYS A 150 3.55 -2.46 9.00
N SER A 151 2.25 -2.48 9.27
CA SER A 151 1.36 -1.33 9.09
C SER A 151 1.15 -0.51 10.38
N GLY A 152 0.79 0.77 10.23
CA GLY A 152 0.46 1.69 11.35
C GLY A 152 -1.00 1.63 11.82
N LEU A 153 -1.73 0.55 11.50
CA LEU A 153 -3.19 0.55 11.50
C LEU A 153 -3.87 0.26 12.85
N VAL A 154 -3.11 0.02 13.93
CA VAL A 154 -3.64 -0.46 15.24
C VAL A 154 -4.68 0.46 15.88
N LYS A 155 -4.68 1.75 15.54
CA LYS A 155 -5.66 2.74 16.02
C LYS A 155 -6.94 2.83 15.18
N TYR A 156 -6.92 2.31 13.96
CA TYR A 156 -7.93 2.59 12.92
C TYR A 156 -8.64 1.33 12.43
N VAL A 157 -7.93 0.21 12.31
CA VAL A 157 -8.45 -1.07 11.81
C VAL A 157 -8.31 -2.16 12.89
N PRO A 158 -9.38 -2.85 13.27
CA PRO A 158 -9.28 -3.98 14.19
C PRO A 158 -8.60 -5.15 13.49
N ILE A 159 -7.86 -5.97 14.25
CA ILE A 159 -7.07 -7.09 13.72
C ILE A 159 -7.91 -8.12 12.95
N GLU A 160 -9.20 -8.23 13.26
CA GLU A 160 -10.17 -9.10 12.59
C GLU A 160 -10.58 -8.60 11.19
N ASP A 161 -10.58 -7.29 10.93
CA ASP A 161 -10.79 -6.71 9.58
C ASP A 161 -9.53 -6.86 8.69
N LEU A 162 -8.36 -7.16 9.28
CA LEU A 162 -7.12 -7.45 8.56
C LEU A 162 -6.99 -8.93 8.19
N GLN A 163 -7.41 -9.84 9.07
CA GLN A 163 -7.18 -11.28 8.91
C GLN A 163 -7.89 -11.83 7.66
N ASP A 164 -7.17 -12.61 6.85
CA ASP A 164 -7.64 -13.17 5.57
C ASP A 164 -8.11 -12.14 4.52
N LYS A 165 -7.94 -10.84 4.76
CA LYS A 165 -8.46 -9.78 3.89
C LYS A 165 -7.60 -9.59 2.63
N LYS A 166 -8.24 -9.35 1.49
CA LYS A 166 -7.57 -8.83 0.28
C LYS A 166 -7.27 -7.34 0.44
N VAL A 167 -6.06 -6.94 0.09
CA VAL A 167 -5.50 -5.60 0.31
C VAL A 167 -4.69 -5.16 -0.92
N ILE A 168 -4.44 -3.87 -1.07
CA ILE A 168 -3.48 -3.37 -2.06
C ILE A 168 -2.11 -3.16 -1.39
N VAL A 169 -1.05 -3.62 -2.05
CA VAL A 169 0.32 -3.61 -1.54
C VAL A 169 1.25 -2.89 -2.52
N LEU A 170 2.00 -1.89 -2.05
CA LEU A 170 3.14 -1.33 -2.79
C LEU A 170 4.40 -2.15 -2.48
N ALA A 171 4.88 -2.89 -3.49
CA ALA A 171 5.86 -3.97 -3.34
C ALA A 171 7.29 -3.62 -3.78
N ASN A 172 7.52 -2.52 -4.52
CA ASN A 172 8.88 -2.10 -4.94
C ASN A 172 9.48 -0.92 -4.15
N LEU A 173 8.94 -0.61 -2.97
CA LEU A 173 9.67 0.20 -2.00
C LEU A 173 10.91 -0.55 -1.48
N LYS A 174 11.92 0.20 -1.04
CA LYS A 174 13.11 -0.36 -0.39
C LYS A 174 12.74 -0.84 1.02
N PRO A 175 12.98 -2.12 1.38
CA PRO A 175 12.59 -2.65 2.68
C PRO A 175 13.15 -1.83 3.85
N ARG A 176 12.30 -1.56 4.86
CA ARG A 176 12.61 -0.71 6.01
C ARG A 176 12.54 -1.53 7.29
N ASN A 177 13.54 -1.40 8.14
CA ASN A 177 13.45 -1.93 9.50
C ASN A 177 12.57 -1.00 10.35
N MET A 178 11.53 -1.56 10.95
CA MET A 178 10.59 -0.92 11.86
C MET A 178 10.66 -1.67 13.18
N ARG A 179 11.26 -1.04 14.21
CA ARG A 179 11.36 -1.55 15.60
C ARG A 179 11.99 -2.95 15.75
N GLY A 180 12.79 -3.38 14.77
CA GLY A 180 13.46 -4.69 14.75
C GLY A 180 13.05 -5.53 13.54
N ILE A 181 11.78 -5.43 13.12
CA ILE A 181 11.19 -6.24 12.05
C ILE A 181 11.37 -5.54 10.69
N LYS A 182 11.73 -6.31 9.65
CA LYS A 182 11.98 -5.80 8.29
C LYS A 182 10.68 -5.82 7.47
N SER A 183 9.97 -4.69 7.42
CA SER A 183 8.86 -4.51 6.48
C SER A 183 9.39 -4.48 5.05
N SER A 184 8.83 -5.33 4.19
CA SER A 184 9.22 -5.52 2.78
C SER A 184 8.11 -5.13 1.79
N GLY A 185 7.24 -4.20 2.21
CA GLY A 185 6.16 -3.61 1.43
C GLY A 185 5.44 -2.52 2.23
N MET A 186 4.32 -2.05 1.71
CA MET A 186 3.43 -1.08 2.35
C MET A 186 1.99 -1.42 1.98
N LEU A 187 1.10 -1.51 2.96
CA LEU A 187 -0.34 -1.62 2.70
C LEU A 187 -0.89 -0.24 2.36
N MET A 188 -1.60 -0.13 1.25
CA MET A 188 -2.19 1.14 0.79
C MET A 188 -3.50 1.41 1.56
N ALA A 189 -3.63 2.61 2.12
CA ALA A 189 -4.82 3.06 2.81
C ALA A 189 -5.32 4.39 2.26
N ALA A 190 -6.63 4.62 2.36
CA ALA A 190 -7.23 5.95 2.28
C ALA A 190 -7.25 6.58 3.68
N SER A 191 -6.96 7.87 3.78
CA SER A 191 -7.05 8.64 5.02
C SER A 191 -7.70 10.00 4.78
N ASP A 192 -8.56 10.42 5.70
CA ASP A 192 -9.17 11.75 5.65
C ASP A 192 -8.14 12.88 5.84
N ALA A 193 -8.55 14.12 5.54
CA ALA A 193 -7.68 15.29 5.63
C ALA A 193 -7.04 15.55 7.02
N PRO A 194 -7.71 15.32 8.16
CA PRO A 194 -7.08 15.41 9.48
C PRO A 194 -6.27 14.16 9.88
N HIS A 195 -6.34 13.06 9.11
CA HIS A 195 -5.80 11.73 9.45
C HIS A 195 -6.37 11.14 10.76
N GLU A 196 -7.64 11.44 11.06
CA GLU A 196 -8.39 10.85 12.17
C GLU A 196 -9.02 9.51 11.77
N ASN A 197 -9.41 9.37 10.49
CA ASN A 197 -10.00 8.15 9.94
C ASN A 197 -9.10 7.58 8.84
N VAL A 198 -8.77 6.29 8.95
CA VAL A 198 -7.94 5.56 7.98
C VAL A 198 -8.58 4.20 7.67
N GLU A 199 -8.77 3.92 6.38
CA GLU A 199 -9.34 2.67 5.87
C GLU A 199 -8.40 2.04 4.84
N LEU A 200 -8.29 0.71 4.82
CA LEU A 200 -7.54 0.03 3.76
C LEU A 200 -8.19 0.21 2.38
N LEU A 201 -7.36 0.27 1.34
CA LEU A 201 -7.83 0.08 -0.03
C LEU A 201 -8.13 -1.40 -0.28
N VAL A 202 -9.35 -1.67 -0.74
CA VAL A 202 -9.91 -3.00 -0.95
C VAL A 202 -10.07 -3.23 -2.46
N PRO A 203 -9.42 -4.26 -3.04
CA PRO A 203 -9.73 -4.72 -4.39
C PRO A 203 -11.08 -5.47 -4.44
N PRO A 204 -11.72 -5.58 -5.61
CA PRO A 204 -12.86 -6.47 -5.82
C PRO A 204 -12.63 -7.91 -5.33
N GLU A 205 -13.72 -8.59 -4.95
CA GLU A 205 -13.61 -9.93 -4.35
C GLU A 205 -13.05 -10.99 -5.31
N ASP A 206 -13.24 -10.81 -6.62
CA ASP A 206 -12.70 -11.70 -7.67
C ASP A 206 -11.25 -11.39 -8.10
N SER A 207 -10.63 -10.29 -7.63
CA SER A 207 -9.29 -9.88 -8.10
C SER A 207 -8.20 -10.91 -7.81
N VAL A 208 -7.34 -11.20 -8.79
CA VAL A 208 -6.32 -12.25 -8.71
C VAL A 208 -5.17 -11.84 -7.79
N LEU A 209 -4.72 -12.75 -6.92
CA LEU A 209 -3.58 -12.49 -6.02
C LEU A 209 -2.30 -12.30 -6.83
N GLY A 210 -1.54 -11.25 -6.51
CA GLY A 210 -0.37 -10.84 -7.27
C GLY A 210 -0.65 -10.15 -8.60
N GLU A 211 -1.92 -9.91 -8.98
CA GLU A 211 -2.20 -9.03 -10.12
C GLU A 211 -1.62 -7.64 -9.86
N ARG A 212 -0.85 -7.13 -10.83
CA ARG A 212 -0.32 -5.78 -10.80
C ARG A 212 -1.41 -4.80 -11.20
N ILE A 213 -1.57 -3.79 -10.35
CA ILE A 213 -2.49 -2.68 -10.52
C ILE A 213 -1.99 -1.75 -11.62
N TRP A 214 -2.92 -1.23 -12.40
CA TRP A 214 -2.70 -0.12 -13.32
C TRP A 214 -3.72 0.98 -13.06
N PHE A 215 -3.57 2.10 -13.77
CA PHE A 215 -4.48 3.25 -13.72
C PHE A 215 -5.06 3.48 -15.10
N GLY A 216 -6.35 3.81 -15.19
CA GLY A 216 -7.01 4.18 -16.46
C GLY A 216 -7.56 3.00 -17.27
N SER A 217 -7.32 2.99 -18.58
CA SER A 217 -7.92 2.00 -19.50
C SER A 217 -7.17 0.66 -19.55
N GLU A 218 -7.73 -0.35 -20.22
CA GLU A 218 -7.00 -1.61 -20.47
C GLU A 218 -5.83 -1.39 -21.46
N ASP A 219 -5.90 -0.40 -22.37
CA ASP A 219 -4.78 -0.05 -23.25
C ASP A 219 -3.56 0.42 -22.44
N GLU A 220 -3.80 1.11 -21.32
CA GLU A 220 -2.75 1.54 -20.39
C GLU A 220 -2.19 0.38 -19.54
N LYS A 221 -2.93 -0.74 -19.44
CA LYS A 221 -2.45 -2.00 -18.85
C LYS A 221 -1.51 -2.73 -19.81
N GLU A 222 -1.90 -2.86 -21.09
CA GLU A 222 -1.07 -3.50 -22.12
C GLU A 222 0.23 -2.73 -22.37
N ASN A 223 0.18 -1.40 -22.31
CA ASN A 223 1.34 -0.52 -22.43
C ASN A 223 2.09 -0.28 -21.09
N GLN A 224 1.75 -0.98 -20.00
CA GLN A 224 2.37 -0.74 -18.69
C GLN A 224 3.84 -1.25 -18.68
N PRO A 225 4.86 -0.38 -18.51
CA PRO A 225 6.24 -0.81 -18.42
C PRO A 225 6.48 -1.69 -17.19
N ALA A 226 7.47 -2.59 -17.27
CA ALA A 226 7.85 -3.45 -16.15
C ALA A 226 8.19 -2.65 -14.88
N ALA A 227 7.81 -3.18 -13.72
CA ALA A 227 8.04 -2.57 -12.42
C ALA A 227 9.51 -2.19 -12.20
N ALA A 228 9.75 -0.95 -11.76
CA ALA A 228 11.11 -0.47 -11.52
C ALA A 228 11.70 -1.08 -10.23
N SER A 229 13.02 -1.23 -10.18
CA SER A 229 13.70 -1.76 -8.99
C SER A 229 13.62 -0.79 -7.80
N PRO A 230 13.69 -1.27 -6.54
CA PRO A 230 13.62 -0.41 -5.35
C PRO A 230 14.69 0.69 -5.28
N ASN A 231 15.85 0.49 -5.91
CA ASN A 231 16.89 1.50 -6.03
C ASN A 231 16.51 2.62 -7.03
N GLN A 232 15.77 2.30 -8.10
CA GLN A 232 15.25 3.31 -9.03
C GLN A 232 14.11 4.11 -8.39
N ILE A 233 13.19 3.44 -7.68
CA ILE A 233 12.10 4.08 -6.93
C ILE A 233 12.67 5.08 -5.92
N GLN A 234 13.60 4.65 -5.05
CA GLN A 234 14.23 5.52 -4.07
C GLN A 234 15.07 6.64 -4.70
N LYS A 235 15.86 6.37 -5.76
CA LYS A 235 16.73 7.39 -6.36
C LYS A 235 15.94 8.49 -7.09
N LYS A 236 14.81 8.14 -7.71
CA LYS A 236 13.93 9.09 -8.42
C LYS A 236 12.85 9.73 -7.52
N LYS A 237 12.68 9.28 -6.27
CA LYS A 237 11.57 9.65 -5.38
C LYS A 237 10.19 9.45 -6.02
N VAL A 238 10.01 8.31 -6.69
CA VAL A 238 8.82 8.02 -7.52
C VAL A 238 7.54 8.03 -6.67
N TRP A 239 7.59 7.44 -5.48
CA TRP A 239 6.45 7.40 -4.57
C TRP A 239 6.09 8.80 -4.10
N GLU A 240 7.06 9.59 -3.66
CA GLU A 240 6.87 10.94 -3.14
C GLU A 240 6.37 11.93 -4.20
N ALA A 241 6.62 11.67 -5.49
CA ALA A 241 6.06 12.42 -6.61
C ALA A 241 4.63 12.01 -6.98
N VAL A 242 4.26 10.74 -6.79
CA VAL A 242 2.95 10.18 -7.19
C VAL A 242 1.92 10.31 -6.06
N GLN A 243 2.31 10.10 -4.80
CA GLN A 243 1.42 10.08 -3.64
C GLN A 243 0.47 11.29 -3.54
N PRO A 244 0.89 12.56 -3.76
CA PRO A 244 -0.01 13.72 -3.62
C PRO A 244 -1.21 13.72 -4.57
N HIS A 245 -1.13 12.93 -5.65
CA HIS A 245 -2.12 12.82 -6.71
C HIS A 245 -2.96 11.53 -6.61
N LEU A 246 -2.62 10.61 -5.69
CA LEU A 246 -3.42 9.42 -5.37
C LEU A 246 -4.51 9.78 -4.37
N LYS A 247 -5.77 9.72 -4.79
CA LYS A 247 -6.94 10.06 -3.96
C LYS A 247 -8.15 9.18 -4.27
N THR A 248 -9.01 8.95 -3.27
CA THR A 248 -10.35 8.42 -3.54
C THR A 248 -11.24 9.51 -4.12
N ASP A 249 -12.24 9.14 -4.92
CA ASP A 249 -13.23 10.07 -5.47
C ASP A 249 -14.49 10.20 -4.58
N ALA A 250 -15.54 10.85 -5.11
CA ALA A 250 -16.83 10.99 -4.43
C ALA A 250 -17.65 9.67 -4.34
N THR A 251 -17.19 8.61 -5.00
CA THR A 251 -17.78 7.25 -5.02
C THR A 251 -16.93 6.23 -4.25
N CYS A 252 -15.89 6.68 -3.54
CA CYS A 252 -14.90 5.87 -2.83
C CYS A 252 -13.91 5.10 -3.74
N ILE A 253 -13.92 5.30 -5.06
CA ILE A 253 -12.97 4.64 -5.97
C ILE A 253 -11.61 5.30 -5.84
N ALA A 254 -10.55 4.50 -5.71
CA ALA A 254 -9.16 4.98 -5.70
C ALA A 254 -8.74 5.44 -7.11
N THR A 255 -8.14 6.62 -7.21
CA THR A 255 -7.74 7.26 -8.49
C THR A 255 -6.32 7.82 -8.41
N LEU A 256 -5.68 7.93 -9.57
CA LEU A 256 -4.55 8.82 -9.81
C LEU A 256 -5.01 9.88 -10.80
N ASP A 257 -5.15 11.14 -10.37
CA ASP A 257 -5.61 12.24 -11.24
C ASP A 257 -6.89 11.88 -12.05
N GLY A 258 -7.92 11.38 -11.36
CA GLY A 258 -9.18 10.92 -11.96
C GLY A 258 -9.12 9.56 -12.68
N HIS A 259 -7.94 8.98 -12.88
CA HIS A 259 -7.78 7.69 -13.55
C HIS A 259 -7.88 6.54 -12.54
N PHE A 260 -8.90 5.70 -12.71
CA PHE A 260 -9.24 4.64 -11.75
C PHE A 260 -8.10 3.63 -11.56
N MET A 261 -7.74 3.38 -10.30
CA MET A 261 -6.87 2.29 -9.87
C MET A 261 -7.61 0.96 -10.07
N ARG A 262 -7.08 0.04 -10.87
CA ARG A 262 -7.85 -1.11 -11.40
C ARG A 262 -7.16 -2.48 -11.25
N THR A 263 -8.01 -3.50 -11.20
CA THR A 263 -7.74 -4.94 -11.30
C THR A 263 -8.57 -5.52 -12.46
N SER A 264 -8.25 -6.72 -12.93
CA SER A 264 -9.06 -7.47 -13.92
C SER A 264 -10.53 -7.63 -13.52
N ALA A 265 -10.82 -7.66 -12.21
CA ALA A 265 -12.17 -7.76 -11.67
C ALA A 265 -12.87 -6.41 -11.43
N GLY A 266 -12.21 -5.27 -11.66
CA GLY A 266 -12.78 -3.93 -11.49
C GLY A 266 -11.93 -2.95 -10.67
N PRO A 267 -12.50 -1.79 -10.31
CA PRO A 267 -11.80 -0.72 -9.60
C PRO A 267 -11.54 -1.03 -8.13
N VAL A 268 -10.44 -0.51 -7.60
CA VAL A 268 -10.09 -0.51 -6.16
C VAL A 268 -10.89 0.56 -5.43
N VAL A 269 -11.36 0.28 -4.22
CA VAL A 269 -12.20 1.21 -3.41
C VAL A 269 -11.72 1.36 -1.96
N SER A 270 -12.06 2.46 -1.31
CA SER A 270 -12.16 2.55 0.16
C SER A 270 -13.55 2.10 0.64
N LYS A 271 -13.73 1.92 1.96
CA LYS A 271 -14.98 1.41 2.57
C LYS A 271 -16.02 2.53 2.74
N SER A 272 -15.58 3.75 3.06
CA SER A 272 -16.43 4.95 3.21
C SER A 272 -15.71 6.28 2.91
N LEU A 273 -14.37 6.32 2.94
CA LEU A 273 -13.60 7.56 2.81
C LEU A 273 -13.56 8.10 1.37
N LYS A 274 -14.27 9.22 1.14
CA LYS A 274 -14.40 9.96 -0.13
C LYS A 274 -13.46 11.16 -0.20
N ASN A 275 -12.98 11.49 -1.40
CA ASN A 275 -12.06 12.62 -1.64
C ASN A 275 -10.81 12.57 -0.73
N ALA A 276 -10.43 11.38 -0.27
CA ALA A 276 -9.44 11.14 0.76
C ALA A 276 -8.05 10.95 0.14
N ASN A 277 -7.00 11.31 0.88
CA ASN A 277 -5.63 11.08 0.44
C ASN A 277 -5.30 9.59 0.53
N ILE A 278 -4.45 9.09 -0.37
CA ILE A 278 -3.94 7.71 -0.30
C ILE A 278 -2.49 7.71 0.18
N SER A 279 -2.15 6.73 1.03
CA SER A 279 -0.83 6.57 1.67
C SER A 279 -0.44 5.12 1.87
#